data_AF-A0A350IAJ2-F1
#
_entry.id   AF-A0A350IAJ2-F1
#
_cell.length_a   1.000
_cell.length_b   1.000
_cell.length_c   1.000
_cell.angle_alpha   90.00
_cell.angle_beta   90.00
_cell.angle_gamma   90.00
#
_symmetry.space_group_name_H-M   'P 1'
#
loop_
_entity.id
_entity.type
_entity.pdbx_description
1 polymer ?
#
loop_
_entity_poly.entity_id
_entity_poly.type
_entity_poly.pdbx_seq_one_letter_code
_entity_poly.pdbx_strand_id
1 'polypeptide(L)'
;MMLEISLSEPDDFLKVRETLTRIGVASRRDNTLYQSCHILHKQGRYFIVHFKELFLLDGKKSNLETSDMERRNTIATLLADWGLVGIVN
;
A
#
# COMPACT_ATOMS: atom_id res chain seq x y z
N MET A 1 11.31 0.40 -3.07
CA MET A 1 11.61 -1.03 -2.83
C MET A 1 10.42 -1.56 -2.06
N MET A 2 9.65 -2.49 -2.63
CA MET A 2 8.33 -2.90 -2.09
C MET A 2 8.45 -3.40 -0.64
N LEU A 3 7.44 -3.13 0.19
CA LEU A 3 7.42 -3.57 1.59
C LEU A 3 6.72 -4.91 1.66
N GLU A 4 7.44 -5.96 2.03
CA GLU A 4 6.83 -7.27 2.22
C GLU A 4 5.99 -7.29 3.50
N ILE A 5 4.86 -7.98 3.40
CA ILE A 5 3.95 -8.20 4.52
C ILE A 5 3.50 -9.66 4.57
N SER A 6 3.10 -10.10 5.75
CA SER A 6 2.36 -11.34 5.99
C SER A 6 0.88 -11.04 6.23
N LEU A 7 0.03 -11.99 5.87
CA LEU A 7 -1.40 -12.01 6.17
C LEU A 7 -1.68 -13.25 7.02
N SER A 8 -2.64 -13.14 7.95
CA SER A 8 -3.05 -14.27 8.79
C SER A 8 -3.83 -15.30 7.97
N GLU A 9 -4.77 -14.82 7.15
CA GLU A 9 -5.57 -15.66 6.25
C GLU A 9 -5.49 -15.13 4.81
N PRO A 10 -5.58 -15.98 3.77
CA PRO A 10 -5.60 -15.53 2.37
C PRO A 10 -6.73 -14.52 2.07
N ASP A 11 -7.89 -14.68 2.71
CA ASP A 11 -9.05 -13.80 2.53
C ASP A 11 -8.84 -12.39 3.11
N ASP A 12 -7.88 -12.20 4.02
CA ASP A 12 -7.49 -10.89 4.53
C ASP A 12 -6.94 -9.99 3.42
N PHE A 13 -6.49 -10.57 2.30
CA PHE A 13 -6.08 -9.80 1.12
C PHE A 13 -7.21 -8.86 0.65
N LEU A 14 -8.44 -9.36 0.57
CA LEU A 14 -9.58 -8.55 0.11
C LEU A 14 -9.93 -7.48 1.14
N LYS A 15 -9.81 -7.79 2.43
CA LYS A 15 -10.03 -6.84 3.53
C LYS A 15 -9.01 -5.70 3.47
N VAL A 16 -7.71 -6.01 3.36
CA VAL A 16 -6.65 -5.01 3.25
C VAL A 16 -6.79 -4.17 1.98
N ARG A 17 -7.12 -4.81 0.85
CA ARG A 17 -7.34 -4.12 -0.42
C ARG A 17 -8.46 -3.07 -0.31
N GLU A 18 -9.58 -3.43 0.30
CA GLU A 18 -10.71 -2.52 0.51
C GLU A 18 -10.39 -1.44 1.55
N THR A 19 -9.67 -1.77 2.62
CA THR A 19 -9.23 -0.78 3.62
C THR A 19 -8.34 0.29 2.99
N LEU A 20 -7.44 -0.09 2.09
CA LEU A 20 -6.55 0.84 1.40
C LEU A 20 -7.29 1.83 0.47
N THR A 21 -8.48 1.49 -0.06
CA THR A 21 -9.29 2.45 -0.84
C THR A 21 -9.84 3.59 0.02
N ARG A 22 -9.93 3.38 1.33
CA ARG A 22 -10.39 4.35 2.33
C ARG A 22 -9.26 5.12 3.02
N ILE A 23 -8.00 4.92 2.61
CA ILE A 23 -6.83 5.60 3.18
C ILE A 23 -6.02 6.26 2.06
N GLY A 24 -5.77 7.56 2.18
CA GLY A 24 -5.05 8.28 1.14
C GLY A 24 -4.98 9.79 1.35
N VAL A 25 -4.77 10.52 0.26
CA VAL A 25 -4.71 11.99 0.28
C VAL A 25 -6.09 12.54 -0.02
N ALA A 26 -6.68 13.26 0.94
CA ALA A 26 -7.96 13.92 0.74
C ALA A 26 -7.77 15.27 0.01
N SER A 27 -8.39 15.43 -1.17
CA SER A 27 -8.53 16.73 -1.81
C SER A 27 -9.82 17.40 -1.32
N ARG A 28 -9.67 18.52 -0.61
CA ARG A 28 -10.82 19.36 -0.22
C ARG A 28 -11.46 20.05 -1.43
N ARG A 29 -10.67 20.31 -2.48
CA ARG A 29 -11.15 20.96 -3.71
C ARG A 29 -12.11 20.05 -4.47
N ASP A 30 -11.72 18.80 -4.64
CA ASP A 30 -12.44 17.83 -5.46
C ASP A 30 -13.34 16.91 -4.60
N ASN A 31 -13.39 17.16 -3.28
CA ASN A 31 -14.05 16.33 -2.27
C ASN A 31 -13.81 14.81 -2.49
N THR A 32 -12.57 14.47 -2.84
CA THR A 32 -12.18 13.13 -3.30
C THR A 32 -11.01 12.62 -2.48
N LEU A 33 -11.06 11.35 -2.07
CA LEU A 33 -9.94 10.66 -1.43
C LEU A 33 -9.14 9.89 -2.48
N TYR A 34 -7.86 10.21 -2.60
CA TYR A 34 -6.94 9.56 -3.53
C TYR A 34 -6.14 8.46 -2.83
N GLN A 35 -6.45 7.20 -3.16
CA GLN A 35 -5.72 6.03 -2.68
C GLN A 35 -4.22 6.13 -3.02
N SER A 36 -3.36 6.01 -2.00
CA SER A 36 -1.91 6.13 -2.19
C SER A 36 -1.20 4.77 -2.27
N CYS A 37 -1.66 3.79 -1.49
CA CYS A 37 -1.02 2.49 -1.38
C CYS A 37 -1.92 1.35 -1.85
N HIS A 38 -1.30 0.29 -2.33
CA HIS A 38 -1.96 -0.91 -2.85
C HIS A 38 -1.34 -2.15 -2.22
N ILE A 39 -2.15 -3.19 -2.05
CA ILE A 39 -1.65 -4.53 -1.73
C ILE A 39 -1.41 -5.29 -3.04
N LEU A 40 -0.25 -5.92 -3.14
CA LEU A 40 0.19 -6.70 -4.30
C LEU A 40 0.48 -8.13 -3.86
N HIS A 41 -0.01 -9.12 -4.62
CA HIS A 41 0.37 -10.52 -4.45
C HIS A 41 1.26 -10.93 -5.63
N LYS A 42 2.48 -11.39 -5.34
CA LYS A 42 3.47 -11.79 -6.35
C LYS A 42 4.29 -12.98 -5.84
N GLN A 43 4.31 -14.07 -6.62
CA GLN A 43 5.11 -15.27 -6.34
C GLN A 43 4.88 -15.84 -4.93
N GLY A 44 3.63 -15.85 -4.44
CA GLY A 44 3.27 -16.37 -3.12
C GLY A 44 3.57 -15.42 -1.95
N ARG A 45 4.03 -14.19 -2.22
CA ARG A 45 4.34 -13.16 -1.21
C ARG A 45 3.43 -11.96 -1.38
N TYR A 46 3.14 -11.29 -0.27
CA TYR A 46 2.31 -10.10 -0.24
C TYR A 46 3.16 -8.87 0.00
N PHE A 47 2.78 -7.75 -0.61
CA PHE A 47 3.49 -6.50 -0.50
C PHE A 47 2.53 -5.32 -0.35
N ILE A 48 2.91 -4.34 0.46
CA ILE A 48 2.33 -2.99 0.41
C ILE A 48 3.24 -2.14 -0.47
N VAL A 49 2.65 -1.52 -1.49
CA VAL A 49 3.37 -0.73 -2.50
C VAL A 49 2.72 0.63 -2.69
N HIS A 50 3.52 1.66 -2.94
CA HIS A 50 2.99 2.95 -3.35
C HIS A 50 2.51 2.88 -4.82
N PHE A 51 1.46 3.62 -5.20
CA PHE A 51 0.95 3.60 -6.59
C PHE A 51 2.04 3.98 -7.62
N LYS A 52 2.99 4.83 -7.23
CA LYS A 52 4.16 5.18 -8.05
C LYS A 52 5.12 4.01 -8.29
N GLU A 53 5.23 3.07 -7.35
CA GLU A 53 6.03 1.85 -7.54
C GLU A 53 5.36 0.93 -8.58
N LEU A 54 4.03 0.90 -8.65
CA LEU A 54 3.31 0.14 -9.69
C LEU A 54 3.65 0.66 -11.10
N PHE A 55 3.74 1.98 -11.29
CA PHE A 55 4.16 2.53 -12.59
C PHE A 55 5.59 2.11 -12.97
N LEU A 56 6.51 2.02 -12.00
CA LEU A 56 7.86 1.52 -12.27
C LEU A 56 7.87 0.03 -12.65
N LEU A 57 7.01 -0.78 -12.02
CA LEU A 57 6.84 -2.19 -12.39
C LEU A 57 6.28 -2.38 -13.79
N ASP A 58 5.44 -1.44 -14.25
CA ASP A 58 4.95 -1.36 -15.63
C ASP A 58 6.01 -0.85 -16.63
N GLY A 59 7.22 -0.49 -16.18
CA GLY A 59 8.25 0.12 -17.02
C GLY A 59 7.97 1.58 -17.41
N LYS A 60 7.01 2.24 -16.76
CA LYS A 60 6.68 3.66 -16.99
C LYS A 60 7.57 4.56 -16.14
N LYS A 61 7.78 5.80 -16.61
CA LYS A 61 8.48 6.83 -15.84
C LYS A 61 7.63 7.22 -14.63
N SER A 62 8.26 7.26 -13.45
CA SER A 62 7.61 7.61 -12.18
C SER A 62 8.58 8.39 -11.32
N ASN A 63 8.11 9.44 -10.65
CA ASN A 63 8.88 10.26 -9.72
C ASN A 63 8.70 9.76 -8.28
N LEU A 64 9.13 8.51 -8.02
CA LEU A 64 9.09 7.97 -6.67
C LEU A 64 10.09 8.71 -5.79
N GLU A 65 9.60 9.35 -4.74
CA GLU A 65 10.38 10.12 -3.78
C GLU A 65 10.44 9.40 -2.42
N THR A 66 11.37 9.83 -1.56
CA THR A 66 11.47 9.31 -0.18
C THR A 66 10.19 9.54 0.62
N SER A 67 9.52 10.68 0.39
CA SER A 67 8.23 11.02 1.02
C SER A 67 7.11 10.03 0.68
N ASP A 68 7.11 9.47 -0.54
CA ASP A 68 6.14 8.44 -0.96
C ASP A 68 6.37 7.13 -0.19
N MET A 69 7.65 6.77 -0.01
CA MET A 69 8.08 5.58 0.74
C MET A 69 7.75 5.71 2.23
N GLU A 70 7.98 6.90 2.81
CA GLU A 70 7.60 7.21 4.19
C GLU A 70 6.09 7.13 4.38
N ARG A 71 5.29 7.72 3.47
CA ARG A 71 3.82 7.61 3.52
C ARG A 71 3.36 6.15 3.46
N ARG A 72 3.96 5.35 2.58
CA ARG A 72 3.69 3.91 2.49
C ARG A 72 4.02 3.20 3.80
N ASN A 73 5.17 3.50 4.40
CA ASN A 73 5.56 2.89 5.68
C ASN A 73 4.59 3.28 6.80
N THR A 74 4.19 4.55 6.90
CA THR A 74 3.20 4.99 7.88
C THR A 74 1.86 4.27 7.73
N ILE A 75 1.38 4.10 6.49
CA ILE A 75 0.15 3.34 6.23
C ILE A 75 0.32 1.86 6.58
N ALA A 76 1.45 1.25 6.24
CA ALA A 76 1.73 -0.14 6.58
C ALA A 76 1.82 -0.35 8.11
N THR A 77 2.44 0.56 8.84
CA THR A 77 2.45 0.57 10.31
C THR A 77 1.03 0.68 10.88
N LEU A 78 0.20 1.59 10.34
CA LEU A 78 -1.20 1.70 10.78
C LEU A 78 -1.99 0.40 10.58
N LEU A 79 -1.80 -0.28 9.44
CA LEU A 79 -2.44 -1.57 9.19
C LEU A 79 -1.92 -2.66 10.13
N ALA A 80 -0.64 -2.63 10.48
CA ALA A 80 -0.03 -3.55 11.44
C ALA A 80 -0.55 -3.31 12.86
N ASP A 81 -0.71 -2.05 13.27
CA ASP A 81 -1.29 -1.67 14.57
C ASP A 81 -2.74 -2.14 14.70
N TRP A 82 -3.49 -2.21 13.60
CA TRP A 82 -4.84 -2.78 13.55
C TRP A 82 -4.86 -4.32 13.48
N GLY A 83 -3.69 -4.96 13.40
CA GLY A 83 -3.58 -6.42 13.28
C GLY A 83 -4.04 -6.95 11.92
N LEU A 84 -4.11 -6.11 10.89
CA LEU A 84 -4.53 -6.53 9.53
C LEU A 84 -3.39 -7.14 8.73
N VAL A 85 -2.14 -6.76 9.02
CA VAL A 85 -0.93 -7.22 8.33
C VAL A 85 0.22 -7.39 9.33
N GLY A 86 1.17 -8.28 9.04
CA GLY A 86 2.48 -8.31 9.70
C GLY A 86 3.55 -7.71 8.79
N ILE A 87 4.40 -6.82 9.28
CA ILE A 87 5.53 -6.29 8.50
C ILE A 87 6.66 -7.32 8.53
N VAL A 88 7.19 -7.68 7.37
CA VAL A 88 8.34 -8.59 7.23
C VAL A 88 9.61 -7.76 7.03
N ASN A 89 10.59 -7.94 7.92
CA ASN A 89 11.90 -7.28 7.87
C ASN A 89 12.98 -8.19 7.30
#